data_AF-A0A5Q4D6T9-F1
#
_entry.id   AF-A0A5Q4D6T9-F1
#
_cell.length_a   1.000
_cell.length_b   1.000
_cell.length_c   1.000
_cell.angle_alpha   90.00
_cell.angle_beta   90.00
_cell.angle_gamma   90.00
#
_symmetry.space_group_name_H-M   'P 1'
#
loop_
_entity.id
_entity.type
_entity.pdbx_description
1 polymer ?
#
loop_
_entity_poly.entity_id
_entity_poly.type
_entity_poly.pdbx_seq_one_letter_code
_entity_poly.pdbx_strand_id
1 'polypeptide(L)'
;MDCNEFLDRYSEFHDDETRGLPDRAEFEGHIETCSTCARYHRVVVEGTALLRESPAPPYRDDFHDRLQHRIYQSDLDRQGNRESGLAYPVPLGLAAAILVAVVAWGPVSQAVTPLPPASLPTITASVPSPPALRPVTTTTGSSRAPAALVQPDFWSQSHTLLYEHSPLYHRNRSGGVVRTGLQ
;
A
#
# COMPACT_ATOMS: atom_id res chain seq x y z
N MET A 1 -22.10 13.91 0.00
CA MET A 1 -21.21 12.91 -0.62
C MET A 1 -21.92 12.16 -1.73
N ASP A 2 -21.14 11.67 -2.69
CA ASP A 2 -21.59 10.68 -3.67
C ASP A 2 -21.32 9.25 -3.20
N CYS A 3 -21.71 8.24 -3.99
CA CYS A 3 -21.55 6.85 -3.60
C CYS A 3 -20.09 6.36 -3.60
N ASN A 4 -19.21 6.93 -4.42
CA ASN A 4 -17.81 6.52 -4.44
C ASN A 4 -17.08 7.08 -3.22
N GLU A 5 -17.31 8.35 -2.92
CA GLU A 5 -16.80 9.01 -1.72
C GLU A 5 -17.29 8.29 -0.46
N PHE A 6 -18.58 7.90 -0.43
CA PHE A 6 -19.13 7.10 0.66
C PHE A 6 -18.35 5.80 0.85
N LEU A 7 -18.09 5.04 -0.22
CA LEU A 7 -17.40 3.74 -0.14
C LEU A 7 -15.93 3.88 0.25
N ASP A 8 -15.22 4.86 -0.32
CA ASP A 8 -13.80 5.10 -0.04
C ASP A 8 -13.57 5.43 1.44
N ARG A 9 -14.49 6.21 2.02
CA ARG A 9 -14.40 6.71 3.40
C ARG A 9 -15.24 5.90 4.39
N TYR A 10 -15.92 4.85 3.93
CA TYR A 10 -16.85 4.08 4.76
C TYR A 10 -16.17 3.38 5.93
N SER A 11 -14.97 2.83 5.72
CA SER A 11 -14.24 2.11 6.77
C SER A 11 -13.93 3.02 7.95
N GLU A 12 -13.46 4.24 7.69
CA GLU A 12 -13.24 5.26 8.71
C GLU A 12 -14.53 5.59 9.46
N PHE A 13 -15.64 5.81 8.73
CA PHE A 13 -16.94 6.06 9.35
C PHE A 13 -17.45 4.89 10.20
N HIS A 14 -17.24 3.65 9.77
CA HIS A 14 -17.74 2.44 10.42
C HIS A 14 -16.89 2.04 11.63
N ASP A 15 -15.57 2.18 11.54
CA ASP A 15 -14.61 1.73 12.56
C ASP A 15 -14.30 2.81 13.60
N ASP A 16 -14.64 4.07 13.35
CA ASP A 16 -14.46 5.14 14.34
C ASP A 16 -15.49 5.02 15.48
N GLU A 17 -15.01 4.47 16.60
CA GLU A 17 -15.75 4.40 17.86
C GLU A 17 -15.92 5.77 18.52
N THR A 18 -15.09 6.75 18.15
CA THR A 18 -15.21 8.12 18.62
C THR A 18 -16.28 8.85 17.81
N ARG A 19 -17.32 9.35 18.49
CA ARG A 19 -18.44 10.13 17.92
C ARG A 19 -18.03 11.49 17.31
N GLY A 20 -16.79 11.64 16.88
CA GLY A 20 -16.13 12.92 16.59
C GLY A 20 -15.85 13.21 15.12
N LEU A 21 -16.20 12.32 14.19
CA LEU A 21 -16.07 12.66 12.76
C LEU A 21 -17.05 13.78 12.41
N PRO A 22 -16.57 14.93 11.89
CA PRO A 22 -17.42 16.05 11.48
C PRO A 22 -18.45 15.65 10.40
N ASP A 23 -18.20 14.54 9.70
CA ASP A 23 -18.97 14.15 8.52
C ASP A 23 -20.00 13.05 8.82
N ARG A 24 -20.19 12.66 10.09
CA ARG A 24 -21.13 11.60 10.47
C ARG A 24 -22.57 11.86 10.01
N ALA A 25 -23.04 13.10 10.14
CA ALA A 25 -24.37 13.49 9.68
C ALA A 25 -24.51 13.42 8.14
N GLU A 26 -23.41 13.65 7.41
CA GLU A 26 -23.39 13.54 5.95
C GLU A 26 -23.51 12.07 5.51
N PHE A 27 -22.84 11.15 6.21
CA PHE A 27 -22.95 9.71 5.98
C PHE A 27 -24.35 9.19 6.28
N GLU A 28 -24.91 9.57 7.43
CA GLU A 28 -26.27 9.20 7.82
C GLU A 28 -27.29 9.72 6.80
N GLY A 29 -27.18 10.98 6.36
CA GLY A 29 -28.03 11.54 5.31
C GLY A 29 -27.88 10.83 3.96
N HIS A 30 -26.67 10.38 3.59
CA HIS A 30 -26.48 9.60 2.36
C HIS A 30 -27.10 8.21 2.46
N ILE A 31 -27.02 7.56 3.64
CA ILE A 31 -27.66 6.26 3.88
C ILE A 31 -29.19 6.38 3.79
N GLU A 32 -29.77 7.46 4.30
CA GLU A 32 -31.23 7.68 4.21
C GLU A 32 -31.72 7.92 2.77
N THR A 33 -30.89 8.55 1.93
CA THR A 33 -31.28 8.95 0.57
C THR A 33 -30.90 7.94 -0.51
N CYS A 34 -29.81 7.17 -0.32
CA CYS A 34 -29.30 6.21 -1.30
C CYS A 34 -29.55 4.76 -0.89
N SER A 35 -30.50 4.10 -1.58
CA SER A 35 -30.84 2.69 -1.30
C SER A 35 -29.70 1.69 -1.49
N THR A 36 -28.74 1.98 -2.38
CA THR A 36 -27.56 1.12 -2.62
C THR A 36 -26.60 1.19 -1.43
N CYS A 37 -26.25 2.40 -0.99
CA CYS A 37 -25.38 2.61 0.15
C CYS A 37 -26.03 2.16 1.46
N ALA A 38 -27.35 2.33 1.61
CA ALA A 38 -28.11 1.81 2.74
C ALA A 38 -28.03 0.28 2.83
N ARG A 39 -28.16 -0.41 1.69
CA ARG A 39 -28.03 -1.87 1.63
C ARG A 39 -26.62 -2.30 2.01
N TYR A 40 -25.61 -1.63 1.47
CA TYR A 40 -24.20 -1.91 1.81
C TYR A 40 -23.96 -1.76 3.31
N HIS A 41 -24.39 -0.63 3.90
CA HIS A 41 -24.27 -0.37 5.33
C HIS A 41 -24.89 -1.49 6.16
N ARG A 42 -26.14 -1.86 5.84
CA ARG A 42 -26.86 -2.94 6.54
C ARG A 42 -26.11 -4.27 6.48
N VAL A 43 -25.65 -4.67 5.28
CA VAL A 43 -24.94 -5.95 5.11
C VAL A 43 -23.64 -5.98 5.93
N VAL A 44 -22.89 -4.88 5.97
CA VAL A 44 -21.65 -4.81 6.77
C VAL A 44 -21.97 -4.90 8.27
N VAL A 45 -22.95 -4.15 8.76
CA VAL A 45 -23.34 -4.15 10.17
C VAL A 45 -23.86 -5.51 10.61
N GLU A 46 -24.78 -6.10 9.85
CA GLU A 46 -25.32 -7.43 10.17
C GLU A 46 -24.25 -8.52 10.06
N GLY A 47 -23.42 -8.47 9.01
CA GLY A 47 -22.34 -9.43 8.82
C GLY A 47 -21.30 -9.39 9.94
N THR A 48 -20.92 -8.19 10.40
CA THR A 48 -19.98 -8.04 11.52
C THR A 48 -20.59 -8.46 12.86
N ALA A 49 -21.89 -8.23 13.07
CA ALA A 49 -22.60 -8.72 14.25
C ALA A 49 -22.57 -10.26 14.34
N LEU A 50 -22.86 -10.95 13.24
CA LEU A 50 -22.81 -12.42 13.17
C LEU A 50 -21.41 -12.98 13.49
N LEU A 51 -20.36 -12.31 13.01
CA LEU A 51 -18.98 -12.70 13.30
C LEU A 51 -18.63 -12.50 14.78
N ARG A 52 -19.13 -11.44 15.42
CA ARG A 52 -18.91 -11.18 16.85
C ARG A 52 -19.65 -12.18 17.74
N GLU A 53 -20.81 -12.68 17.29
CA GLU A 53 -21.58 -13.72 17.97
C GLU A 53 -20.97 -15.12 17.80
N SER A 54 -20.07 -15.29 16.83
CA SER A 54 -19.42 -16.58 16.61
C SER A 54 -18.49 -16.94 17.77
N PRO A 55 -18.45 -18.23 18.18
CA PRO A 55 -17.59 -18.67 19.27
C PRO A 55 -16.13 -18.38 18.93
N ALA A 56 -15.43 -17.73 19.86
CA ALA A 56 -14.02 -17.44 19.70
C ALA A 56 -13.24 -18.76 19.50
N PRO A 57 -12.29 -18.80 18.54
CA PRO A 57 -11.45 -19.97 18.38
C PRO A 57 -10.61 -20.18 19.67
N PRO A 58 -10.35 -21.43 20.06
CA PRO A 58 -9.52 -21.69 21.23
C PRO A 58 -8.12 -21.10 21.02
N TYR A 59 -7.68 -20.29 21.97
CA TYR A 59 -6.31 -19.78 22.00
C TYR A 59 -5.39 -20.81 22.63
N ARG A 60 -4.11 -20.77 22.26
CA ARG A 60 -3.07 -21.52 22.99
C ARG A 60 -2.81 -20.86 24.34
N ASP A 61 -2.43 -21.64 25.33
CA ASP A 61 -2.13 -21.14 26.69
C ASP A 61 -1.02 -20.07 26.70
N ASP A 62 -0.09 -20.13 25.73
CA ASP A 62 1.03 -19.18 25.56
C ASP A 62 0.67 -17.92 24.75
N PHE A 63 -0.60 -17.74 24.37
CA PHE A 63 -1.00 -16.66 23.48
C PHE A 63 -0.73 -15.27 24.05
N HIS A 64 -1.09 -15.02 25.32
CA HIS A 64 -0.94 -13.72 25.95
C HIS A 64 0.54 -13.31 26.05
N ASP A 65 1.40 -14.22 26.49
CA ASP A 65 2.84 -13.96 26.62
C ASP A 65 3.47 -13.66 25.26
N ARG A 66 3.11 -14.42 24.23
CA ARG A 66 3.59 -14.19 22.86
C ARG A 66 3.08 -12.88 22.27
N LEU A 67 1.83 -12.50 22.57
CA LEU A 67 1.26 -11.23 22.13
C LEU A 67 1.99 -10.05 22.78
N GLN A 68 2.16 -10.08 24.11
CA GLN A 68 2.88 -9.05 24.84
C GLN A 68 4.31 -8.90 24.35
N HIS A 69 5.01 -10.03 24.16
CA HIS A 69 6.37 -10.02 23.64
C HIS A 69 6.45 -9.39 22.24
N ARG A 70 5.49 -9.68 21.36
CA ARG A 70 5.44 -9.12 20.00
C ARG A 70 5.11 -7.63 20.01
N ILE A 71 4.17 -7.18 20.84
CA ILE A 71 3.86 -5.75 21.01
C ILE A 71 5.11 -5.00 21.47
N TYR A 72 5.75 -5.51 22.52
CA TYR A 72 6.99 -4.93 23.04
C TYR A 72 8.10 -4.86 21.99
N GLN A 73 8.34 -5.94 21.23
CA GLN A 73 9.32 -5.92 20.14
C GLN A 73 8.96 -4.87 19.08
N SER A 74 7.68 -4.77 18.69
CA SER A 74 7.26 -3.78 17.69
C SER A 74 7.44 -2.34 18.17
N ASP A 75 7.24 -2.09 19.47
CA ASP A 75 7.48 -0.78 20.08
C ASP A 75 8.97 -0.45 20.13
N LEU A 76 9.83 -1.44 20.41
CA LEU A 76 11.28 -1.29 20.36
C LEU A 76 11.77 -1.01 18.94
N ASP A 77 11.30 -1.76 17.93
CA ASP A 77 11.65 -1.53 16.53
C ASP A 77 11.24 -0.13 16.07
N ARG A 78 10.05 0.33 16.51
CA ARG A 78 9.54 1.68 16.21
C ARG A 78 10.38 2.77 16.88
N GLN A 79 10.92 2.51 18.08
CA GLN A 79 11.84 3.42 18.77
C GLN A 79 13.23 3.42 18.11
N GLY A 80 13.80 2.25 17.83
CA GLY A 80 15.11 2.13 17.19
C GLY A 80 15.15 2.67 15.76
N ASN A 81 14.04 2.55 14.99
CA ASN A 81 13.94 3.16 13.67
C ASN A 81 13.79 4.69 13.74
N ARG A 82 13.20 5.23 14.82
CA ARG A 82 13.19 6.69 15.07
C ARG A 82 14.57 7.22 15.43
N GLU A 83 15.37 6.44 16.15
CA GLU A 83 16.76 6.80 16.48
C GLU A 83 17.73 6.61 15.29
N SER A 84 17.39 5.73 14.33
CA SER A 84 18.16 5.50 13.11
C SER A 84 17.79 6.47 11.96
N GLY A 85 16.71 7.23 12.12
CA GLY A 85 16.30 8.29 11.19
C GLY A 85 16.98 9.62 11.51
N LEU A 86 18.09 9.91 10.83
CA LEU A 86 18.93 11.11 10.92
C LEU A 86 19.79 11.26 12.19
N ALA A 87 20.91 10.54 12.21
CA ALA A 87 22.16 11.09 12.73
C ALA A 87 23.08 11.52 11.56
N TYR A 88 22.56 12.25 10.58
CA TYR A 88 23.42 13.09 9.75
C TYR A 88 23.70 14.36 10.56
N PRO A 89 24.96 14.67 10.91
CA PRO A 89 25.26 15.89 11.63
C PRO A 89 24.81 17.07 10.76
N VAL A 90 23.94 17.89 11.35
CA VAL A 90 23.29 19.07 10.78
C VAL A 90 24.21 20.07 10.05
N PRO A 91 25.54 20.22 10.28
CA PRO A 91 26.31 21.17 9.49
C PRO A 91 26.54 20.80 8.01
N LEU A 92 26.33 19.56 7.56
CA LEU A 92 26.67 19.19 6.17
C LEU A 92 25.58 19.56 5.14
N GLY A 93 24.31 19.56 5.54
CA GLY A 93 23.19 19.86 4.62
C GLY A 93 23.13 21.33 4.19
N LEU A 94 23.56 22.24 5.07
CA LEU A 94 23.53 23.68 4.84
C LEU A 94 24.54 24.11 3.75
N ALA A 95 25.70 23.43 3.68
CA ALA A 95 26.71 23.68 2.66
C ALA A 95 26.23 23.31 1.24
N ALA A 96 25.51 22.19 1.10
CA ALA A 96 24.97 21.76 -0.19
C ALA A 96 23.88 22.71 -0.71
N ALA A 97 23.00 23.20 0.17
CA ALA A 97 21.95 24.15 -0.20
C ALA A 97 22.52 25.50 -0.65
N ILE A 98 23.59 25.99 0.00
CA ILE A 98 24.27 27.25 -0.40
C ILE A 98 24.91 27.11 -1.79
N LEU A 99 25.58 25.98 -2.07
CA LEU A 99 26.20 25.77 -3.38
C LEU A 99 25.18 25.77 -4.53
N VAL A 100 24.00 25.15 -4.32
CA VAL A 100 22.92 25.16 -5.33
C VAL A 100 22.35 26.57 -5.52
N ALA A 101 22.17 27.33 -4.44
CA ALA A 101 21.66 28.70 -4.53
C ALA A 101 22.63 29.66 -5.28
N VAL A 102 23.94 29.49 -5.09
CA VAL A 102 24.96 30.27 -5.80
C VAL A 102 24.98 29.94 -7.30
N VAL A 103 24.76 28.68 -7.68
CA VAL A 103 24.66 28.28 -9.09
C VAL A 103 23.35 28.77 -9.73
N ALA A 104 22.25 28.75 -8.99
CA ALA A 104 20.93 29.11 -9.52
C ALA A 104 20.76 30.63 -9.73
N TRP A 105 21.38 31.47 -8.89
CA TRP A 105 21.21 32.94 -8.93
C TRP A 105 22.51 33.73 -9.08
N GLY A 106 23.65 33.06 -9.31
CA GLY A 106 24.91 33.74 -9.63
C GLY A 106 24.79 34.52 -10.95
N PRO A 107 25.28 35.77 -11.03
CA PRO A 107 25.18 36.56 -12.24
C PRO A 107 26.21 36.04 -13.25
N VAL A 108 25.83 35.05 -14.06
CA VAL A 108 26.57 34.69 -15.27
C VAL A 108 26.17 35.69 -16.36
N SER A 109 26.60 36.94 -16.19
CA SER A 109 26.72 37.87 -17.28
C SER A 109 28.04 37.58 -17.99
N GLN A 110 28.00 36.87 -19.12
CA GLN A 110 28.58 37.30 -20.41
C GLN A 110 28.77 36.15 -21.41
N ALA A 111 28.41 36.47 -22.65
CA ALA A 111 28.91 35.93 -23.92
C ALA A 111 28.46 34.51 -24.34
N VAL A 112 27.27 34.43 -24.94
CA VAL A 112 27.00 33.40 -25.97
C VAL A 112 26.51 34.09 -27.23
N THR A 113 27.41 34.21 -28.19
CA THR A 113 27.17 34.63 -29.58
C THR A 113 26.13 33.70 -30.22
N PRO A 114 25.09 34.21 -30.92
CA PRO A 114 24.11 33.33 -31.55
C PRO A 114 24.73 32.62 -32.76
N LEU A 115 24.92 31.31 -32.67
CA LEU A 115 25.25 30.43 -33.79
C LEU A 115 23.95 30.13 -34.58
N PRO A 116 23.97 30.15 -35.93
CA PRO A 116 22.75 30.02 -36.73
C PRO A 116 22.09 28.64 -36.57
N PRO A 117 20.75 28.54 -36.72
CA PRO A 117 20.03 27.31 -36.48
C PRO A 117 20.41 26.24 -37.50
N ALA A 118 21.13 25.21 -37.06
CA ALA A 118 21.32 24.00 -37.83
C ALA A 118 19.98 23.24 -37.88
N SER A 119 19.41 23.13 -39.08
CA SER A 119 18.26 22.28 -39.38
C SER A 119 18.67 20.81 -39.20
N LEU A 120 18.17 20.16 -38.16
CA LEU A 120 18.32 18.72 -37.97
C LEU A 120 17.16 18.01 -38.70
N PRO A 121 17.42 16.92 -39.46
CA PRO A 121 16.37 16.21 -40.17
C PRO A 121 15.44 15.50 -39.17
N THR A 122 14.13 15.66 -39.37
CA THR A 122 13.07 15.04 -38.59
C THR A 122 13.23 13.51 -38.59
N ILE A 123 13.49 12.94 -37.42
CA ILE A 123 13.42 11.50 -37.20
C ILE A 123 11.95 11.11 -37.20
N THR A 124 11.51 10.40 -38.23
CA THR A 124 10.19 9.77 -38.27
C THR A 124 10.31 8.38 -37.66
N ALA A 125 9.70 8.17 -36.49
CA ALA A 125 9.52 6.85 -35.94
C ALA A 125 8.30 6.20 -36.62
N SER A 126 8.53 5.07 -37.31
CA SER A 126 7.45 4.28 -37.89
C SER A 126 6.82 3.41 -36.80
N VAL A 127 5.54 3.61 -36.52
CA VAL A 127 4.79 2.76 -35.59
C VAL A 127 4.43 1.46 -36.32
N PRO A 128 4.84 0.27 -35.84
CA PRO A 128 4.41 -0.98 -36.45
C PRO A 128 2.88 -1.09 -36.33
N SER A 129 2.21 -1.35 -37.46
CA SER A 129 0.75 -1.52 -37.49
C SER A 129 0.33 -2.60 -36.48
N PRO A 130 -0.65 -2.32 -35.61
CA PRO A 130 -1.18 -3.35 -34.73
C PRO A 130 -1.84 -4.44 -35.59
N PRO A 131 -1.66 -5.73 -35.25
CA PRO A 131 -2.36 -6.80 -35.94
C PRO A 131 -3.87 -6.56 -35.81
N ALA A 132 -4.61 -6.76 -36.90
CA ALA A 132 -6.05 -6.60 -36.93
C ALA A 132 -6.68 -7.40 -35.77
N LEU A 133 -7.34 -6.69 -34.84
CA LEU A 133 -8.09 -7.30 -33.76
C LEU A 133 -9.19 -8.16 -34.38
N ARG A 134 -9.05 -9.47 -34.26
CA ARG A 134 -10.16 -10.38 -34.57
C ARG A 134 -11.29 -10.08 -33.57
N PRO A 135 -12.55 -9.99 -34.03
CA PRO A 135 -13.66 -9.84 -33.11
C PRO A 135 -13.68 -11.06 -32.20
N VAL A 136 -13.46 -10.83 -30.90
CA VAL A 136 -13.71 -11.82 -29.87
C VAL A 136 -15.22 -12.01 -29.83
N THR A 137 -15.70 -13.13 -30.34
CA THR A 137 -17.05 -13.59 -30.02
C THR A 137 -17.09 -13.85 -28.52
N THR A 138 -17.67 -12.92 -27.77
CA THR A 138 -18.04 -13.11 -26.38
C THR A 138 -19.11 -14.18 -26.33
N THR A 139 -18.70 -15.44 -26.23
CA THR A 139 -19.57 -16.44 -25.63
C THR A 139 -19.74 -16.01 -24.19
N THR A 140 -20.97 -15.73 -23.78
CA THR A 140 -21.37 -15.60 -22.37
C THR A 140 -21.08 -16.93 -21.69
N GLY A 141 -19.81 -17.13 -21.36
CA GLY A 141 -19.28 -18.23 -20.59
C GLY A 141 -18.90 -17.65 -19.24
N SER A 142 -19.58 -18.15 -18.21
CA SER A 142 -19.21 -18.08 -16.80
C SER A 142 -17.80 -17.55 -16.57
N SER A 143 -17.68 -16.47 -15.81
CA SER A 143 -16.43 -16.07 -15.15
C SER A 143 -15.85 -17.31 -14.49
N ARG A 144 -14.92 -17.97 -15.18
CA ARG A 144 -14.16 -19.06 -14.61
C ARG A 144 -13.08 -18.33 -13.84
N ALA A 145 -13.33 -18.16 -12.54
CA ALA A 145 -12.28 -17.77 -11.61
C ALA A 145 -11.02 -18.56 -11.98
N PRO A 146 -9.83 -17.93 -12.02
CA PRO A 146 -8.60 -18.63 -12.34
C PRO A 146 -8.55 -19.89 -11.49
N ALA A 147 -8.28 -21.05 -12.11
CA ALA A 147 -8.43 -22.35 -11.45
C ALA A 147 -7.63 -22.46 -10.14
N ALA A 148 -6.62 -21.61 -9.95
CA ALA A 148 -5.91 -21.41 -8.68
C ALA A 148 -6.85 -21.03 -7.51
N LEU A 149 -7.82 -20.14 -7.71
CA LEU A 149 -8.74 -19.66 -6.67
C LEU A 149 -9.87 -20.64 -6.33
N VAL A 150 -10.07 -21.68 -7.16
CA VAL A 150 -11.12 -22.70 -6.98
C VAL A 150 -10.53 -24.02 -6.44
N GLN A 151 -9.21 -24.08 -6.25
CA GLN A 151 -8.58 -25.25 -5.65
C GLN A 151 -8.96 -25.35 -4.17
N PRO A 152 -9.48 -26.51 -3.72
CA PRO A 152 -9.86 -26.72 -2.32
C PRO A 152 -8.68 -26.56 -1.36
N ASP A 153 -7.45 -26.72 -1.87
CA ASP A 153 -6.22 -26.61 -1.11
C ASP A 153 -5.48 -25.27 -1.25
N PHE A 154 -6.03 -24.32 -2.01
CA PHE A 154 -5.39 -23.01 -2.18
C PHE A 154 -5.22 -22.29 -0.85
N TRP A 155 -6.26 -22.33 -0.02
CA TRP A 155 -6.25 -21.71 1.30
C TRP A 155 -5.57 -22.58 2.37
N SER A 156 -5.57 -23.90 2.20
CA SER A 156 -4.93 -24.82 3.17
C SER A 156 -3.40 -24.70 3.14
N GLN A 157 -2.81 -24.41 1.97
CA GLN A 157 -1.37 -24.17 1.80
C GLN A 157 -0.99 -22.68 1.68
N SER A 158 -1.91 -21.77 1.98
CA SER A 158 -1.65 -20.32 1.93
C SER A 158 -0.45 -19.92 2.81
N HIS A 159 -0.29 -20.55 3.97
CA HIS A 159 0.84 -20.32 4.87
C HIS A 159 2.19 -20.70 4.24
N THR A 160 2.23 -21.72 3.38
CA THR A 160 3.44 -22.18 2.69
C THR A 160 3.84 -21.19 1.59
N LEU A 161 2.86 -20.74 0.79
CA LEU A 161 3.07 -19.75 -0.28
C LEU A 161 3.47 -18.38 0.29
N LEU A 162 2.81 -17.94 1.37
CA LEU A 162 3.17 -16.70 2.06
C LEU A 162 4.56 -16.79 2.69
N TYR A 163 4.94 -17.95 3.23
CA TYR A 163 6.27 -18.16 3.80
C TYR A 163 7.35 -18.12 2.71
N GLU A 164 7.17 -18.83 1.61
CA GLU A 164 8.14 -18.90 0.49
C GLU A 164 8.43 -17.53 -0.12
N HIS A 165 7.42 -16.64 -0.17
CA HIS A 165 7.57 -15.27 -0.64
C HIS A 165 7.83 -14.24 0.47
N SER A 166 8.04 -14.69 1.71
CA SER A 166 8.32 -13.79 2.84
C SER A 166 9.79 -13.35 2.91
N PRO A 167 10.01 -12.14 3.46
CA PRO A 167 11.24 -11.67 4.08
C PRO A 167 12.20 -12.72 4.59
N LEU A 168 11.58 -13.56 5.43
CA LEU A 168 12.18 -14.49 6.36
C LEU A 168 12.70 -15.74 5.66
N TYR A 169 12.01 -16.20 4.62
CA TYR A 169 12.47 -17.33 3.81
C TYR A 169 13.76 -16.99 3.08
N HIS A 170 13.83 -15.81 2.46
CA HIS A 170 15.07 -15.34 1.82
C HIS A 170 16.20 -15.15 2.82
N ARG A 171 15.91 -14.66 4.04
CA ARG A 171 16.90 -14.51 5.13
C ARG A 171 17.46 -15.85 5.63
N ASN A 172 16.62 -16.87 5.78
CA ASN A 172 17.07 -18.21 6.17
C ASN A 172 17.82 -18.94 5.05
N ARG A 173 17.39 -18.75 3.79
CA ARG A 173 17.99 -19.41 2.61
C ARG A 173 19.34 -18.81 2.21
N SER A 174 19.56 -17.51 2.45
CA SER A 174 20.81 -16.83 2.13
C SER A 174 21.94 -17.08 3.14
N GLY A 175 21.72 -17.91 4.17
CA GLY A 175 22.81 -18.39 5.03
C GLY A 175 23.57 -17.27 5.75
N GLY A 176 22.90 -16.15 6.04
CA GLY A 176 23.47 -15.07 6.86
C GLY A 176 23.66 -15.56 8.29
N VAL A 177 24.79 -16.26 8.54
CA VAL A 177 25.23 -16.69 9.85
C VAL A 177 25.27 -15.44 10.75
N VAL A 178 24.34 -15.37 11.70
CA VAL A 178 24.45 -14.44 12.82
C VAL A 178 25.61 -14.95 13.67
N ARG A 179 26.75 -14.31 13.51
CA ARG A 179 27.92 -14.52 14.36
C ARG A 179 27.56 -13.96 15.74
N THR A 180 27.00 -14.78 16.61
CA THR A 180 26.82 -14.44 18.02
C THR A 180 28.21 -14.31 18.63
N GLY A 181 28.66 -13.08 18.80
CA GLY A 181 29.91 -12.77 19.48
C GLY A 181 29.81 -13.16 20.95
N LEU A 182 30.31 -14.34 21.28
CA LEU A 182 30.76 -14.71 22.61
C LEU A 182 32.27 -14.93 22.50
N GLN A 183 33.03 -13.91 22.88
CA GLN A 183 34.39 -14.02 23.43
C GLN A 183 34.60 -12.86 24.40
#